data_AF-A0A9W6V8K0-F1
#
_entry.id   AF-A0A9W6V8K0-F1
#
_cell.length_a   1.000
_cell.length_b   1.000
_cell.length_c   1.000
_cell.angle_alpha   90.00
_cell.angle_beta   90.00
_cell.angle_gamma   90.00
#
_symmetry.space_group_name_H-M   'P 1'
#
loop_
_entity.id
_entity.type
_entity.pdbx_description
1 polymer ?
#
loop_
_entity_poly.entity_id
_entity_poly.type
_entity_poly.pdbx_seq_one_letter_code
_entity_poly.pdbx_strand_id
1 'polypeptide(L)'
;MVHLNGIAEPSGTRFSTDFARTSWNTTPANSGARTLRTNPGKPGNACSPAAFSPVSPTSCRSHRTPLVEHMFEHGATASARSAPDWHDVAVQDWETQPIPRMTEAELAKRDRAARPDPVRRNPVRPNPARPEPARPDGTAQPADSAKHDGDEDGPATRRRRGSHHHGHGHHHGPATPVSPRVRKLLLALLAPFALAAVVGMVLLYPTGDGPESRGQQAVSGTVTATEASPCSSGDTSSDQCLTVTVEMTDGVAKGSDIRTAVPIEPSTPRFAVGDDVVLAYNGGDALSGGSYQLVDFQRGVPLSVLAALFAIAVLVLGRWQGLKALGALVLSFAVLLLFVLPAILAGENPLLVAIAGAGVIMFAVLYLTHGLSARTSTAVLGTMVSLTLIGVLSAVFSAATNLTGLDDQTATLLGSLGHGIDTRGLLLAGIVIGALGVLDDVTVTQTSAVWELRAANPALGWRELYAAGLRIGRDHVSSAVNTLVMAYAGAALPVLLYSSLSGVGLGTVLGSQTIAQEIVRTLVGSIGLVAAVPVTTAVAALVAVREPALEPALSPATQRTG
;
A
#
# COMPACT_ATOMS: atom_id res chain seq x y z
N MET A 1 -22.95 -26.45 2.02
CA MET A 1 -24.29 -26.46 1.39
C MET A 1 -25.21 -25.60 2.24
N VAL A 2 -25.32 -24.31 1.90
CA VAL A 2 -26.33 -23.37 2.44
C VAL A 2 -26.68 -22.45 1.27
N HIS A 3 -27.92 -22.51 0.82
CA HIS A 3 -28.47 -21.74 -0.29
C HIS A 3 -28.88 -20.34 0.19
N LEU A 4 -28.39 -19.29 -0.48
CA LEU A 4 -28.96 -17.94 -0.37
C LEU A 4 -29.89 -17.73 -1.58
N ASN A 5 -31.18 -17.56 -1.27
CA ASN A 5 -32.24 -17.26 -2.23
C ASN A 5 -32.12 -15.83 -2.77
N GLY A 6 -32.42 -15.70 -4.06
CA GLY A 6 -32.35 -14.45 -4.82
C GLY A 6 -33.42 -13.42 -4.43
N ILE A 7 -33.07 -12.16 -4.66
CA ILE A 7 -33.98 -11.03 -4.74
C ILE A 7 -33.97 -10.59 -6.20
N ALA A 8 -35.13 -10.62 -6.84
CA ALA A 8 -35.37 -10.09 -8.17
C ALA A 8 -35.53 -8.56 -8.11
N GLU A 9 -34.81 -7.83 -8.96
CA GLU A 9 -35.02 -6.40 -9.20
C GLU A 9 -36.25 -6.16 -10.08
N PRO A 10 -37.05 -5.09 -9.83
CA PRO A 10 -38.06 -4.64 -10.77
C PRO A 10 -37.44 -3.80 -11.90
N SER A 11 -37.91 -4.08 -13.11
CA SER A 11 -37.52 -3.45 -14.37
C SER A 11 -37.98 -1.99 -14.48
N GLY A 12 -37.06 -1.08 -14.81
CA GLY A 12 -37.37 0.11 -15.60
C GLY A 12 -36.85 1.46 -15.10
N THR A 13 -35.56 1.76 -15.29
CA THR A 13 -35.11 3.12 -15.65
C THR A 13 -33.90 3.03 -16.58
N ARG A 14 -34.01 3.66 -17.75
CA ARG A 14 -33.01 3.70 -18.81
C ARG A 14 -31.79 4.53 -18.38
N PHE A 15 -30.64 3.87 -18.23
CA PHE A 15 -29.32 4.43 -18.55
C PHE A 15 -28.47 3.27 -19.06
N SER A 16 -28.24 3.25 -20.37
CA SER A 16 -27.34 2.30 -21.02
C SER A 16 -25.94 2.88 -20.95
N THR A 17 -25.06 2.30 -20.14
CA THR A 17 -23.61 2.45 -20.26
C THR A 17 -23.01 1.06 -20.33
N ASP A 18 -22.40 0.77 -21.47
CA ASP A 18 -21.71 -0.47 -21.81
C ASP A 18 -20.70 -0.88 -20.73
N PHE A 19 -21.02 -1.94 -19.98
CA PHE A 19 -20.04 -2.67 -19.18
C PHE A 19 -19.31 -3.68 -20.07
N ALA A 20 -18.27 -3.22 -20.76
CA ALA A 20 -17.26 -4.11 -21.29
C ALA A 20 -16.41 -4.66 -20.14
N ARG A 21 -16.54 -5.98 -19.91
CA ARG A 21 -15.73 -6.76 -18.99
C ARG A 21 -14.23 -6.61 -19.32
N THR A 22 -13.45 -5.99 -18.44
CA THR A 22 -11.99 -6.18 -18.42
C THR A 22 -11.67 -7.39 -17.55
N SER A 23 -11.64 -8.57 -18.16
CA SER A 23 -10.98 -9.74 -17.58
C SER A 23 -9.47 -9.60 -17.80
N TRP A 24 -8.71 -9.45 -16.71
CA TRP A 24 -7.26 -9.60 -16.75
C TRP A 24 -6.94 -11.07 -16.94
N ASN A 25 -6.55 -11.43 -18.16
CA ASN A 25 -5.96 -12.73 -18.47
C ASN A 25 -4.53 -12.47 -18.94
N THR A 26 -3.58 -12.51 -18.00
CA THR A 26 -2.15 -12.42 -18.30
C THR A 26 -1.65 -13.80 -18.75
N THR A 27 -1.40 -13.96 -20.04
CA THR A 27 -0.50 -14.99 -20.58
C THR A 27 0.90 -14.39 -20.78
N PRO A 28 1.98 -15.15 -20.50
CA PRO A 28 3.35 -14.64 -20.49
C PRO A 28 3.88 -14.38 -21.91
N ALA A 29 4.63 -13.29 -22.05
CA ALA A 29 5.27 -12.88 -23.28
C ALA A 29 6.44 -13.82 -23.65
N ASN A 30 6.21 -14.69 -24.63
CA ASN A 30 7.21 -15.04 -25.65
C ASN A 30 6.52 -15.81 -26.78
N SER A 31 5.88 -15.08 -27.68
CA SER A 31 5.58 -15.58 -29.02
C SER A 31 5.74 -14.44 -30.01
N GLY A 32 6.71 -14.58 -30.91
CA GLY A 32 6.88 -13.68 -32.03
C GLY A 32 5.65 -13.72 -32.92
N ALA A 33 4.80 -12.70 -32.79
CA ALA A 33 3.69 -12.46 -33.70
C ALA A 33 3.72 -10.98 -34.11
N ARG A 34 4.10 -10.73 -35.37
CA ARG A 34 3.93 -9.42 -36.02
C ARG A 34 2.45 -9.06 -36.04
N THR A 35 2.05 -8.02 -35.32
CA THR A 35 0.73 -7.41 -35.49
C THR A 35 0.80 -6.39 -36.63
N LEU A 36 0.27 -6.78 -37.79
CA LEU A 36 -0.10 -5.86 -38.86
C LEU A 36 -1.24 -4.96 -38.37
N ARG A 37 -0.96 -3.65 -38.28
CA ARG A 37 -1.94 -2.64 -37.91
C ARG A 37 -2.85 -2.39 -39.12
N THR A 38 -3.99 -3.07 -39.20
CA THR A 38 -5.05 -2.73 -40.16
C THR A 38 -5.86 -1.57 -39.59
N ASN A 39 -5.78 -0.41 -40.24
CA ASN A 39 -6.58 0.76 -39.93
C ASN A 39 -7.96 0.60 -40.62
N PRO A 40 -9.10 0.69 -39.91
CA PRO A 40 -10.40 0.65 -40.56
C PRO A 40 -10.64 1.99 -41.27
N GLY A 41 -10.33 2.02 -42.56
CA GLY A 41 -10.68 3.12 -43.45
C GLY A 41 -12.16 3.09 -43.85
N LYS A 42 -12.76 4.28 -43.93
CA LYS A 42 -14.00 4.55 -44.69
C LYS A 42 -13.87 4.04 -46.14
N PRO A 43 -14.97 3.65 -46.79
CA PRO A 43 -14.95 2.98 -48.08
C PRO A 43 -14.77 3.99 -49.23
N GLY A 44 -13.96 3.62 -50.23
CA GLY A 44 -13.88 4.37 -51.47
C GLY A 44 -12.72 3.96 -52.38
N ASN A 45 -13.08 3.29 -53.47
CA ASN A 45 -12.32 3.06 -54.70
C ASN A 45 -11.40 1.83 -54.77
N ALA A 46 -12.03 0.83 -55.39
CA ALA A 46 -11.52 -0.42 -55.89
C ALA A 46 -10.43 -0.27 -56.96
N CYS A 47 -9.52 -1.25 -56.98
CA CYS A 47 -9.15 -1.94 -58.21
C CYS A 47 -9.20 -3.45 -57.93
N SER A 48 -10.15 -4.10 -58.59
CA SER A 48 -10.35 -5.55 -58.61
C SER A 48 -9.53 -6.19 -59.74
N PRO A 49 -9.44 -7.54 -59.79
CA PRO A 49 -8.32 -8.28 -60.37
C PRO A 49 -8.60 -8.93 -61.74
N ALA A 50 -7.61 -9.69 -62.21
CA ALA A 50 -7.54 -10.58 -63.39
C ALA A 50 -7.11 -9.87 -64.69
N ALA A 51 -6.20 -10.39 -65.53
CA ALA A 51 -5.93 -11.80 -65.84
C ALA A 51 -4.57 -12.01 -66.57
N PHE A 52 -4.18 -13.30 -66.70
CA PHE A 52 -3.21 -13.90 -67.64
C PHE A 52 -1.67 -13.71 -67.46
N SER A 53 -0.97 -14.86 -67.48
CA SER A 53 0.48 -15.14 -67.45
C SER A 53 1.28 -14.55 -68.64
N PRO A 54 2.59 -14.87 -68.77
CA PRO A 54 3.75 -14.61 -67.92
C PRO A 54 4.71 -13.60 -68.61
N VAL A 55 5.89 -13.36 -68.03
CA VAL A 55 7.05 -12.56 -68.52
C VAL A 55 7.27 -11.22 -67.77
N SER A 56 8.37 -11.20 -67.01
CA SER A 56 9.00 -10.10 -66.28
C SER A 56 9.58 -9.00 -67.22
N PRO A 57 10.19 -7.92 -66.68
CA PRO A 57 9.81 -7.04 -65.57
C PRO A 57 9.88 -5.54 -65.99
N THR A 58 9.15 -4.62 -65.32
CA THR A 58 9.65 -3.26 -65.02
C THR A 58 8.67 -2.40 -64.20
N SER A 59 9.26 -1.42 -63.51
CA SER A 59 8.68 -0.35 -62.65
C SER A 59 8.48 -0.74 -61.17
N CYS A 60 8.79 0.10 -60.18
CA CYS A 60 9.47 1.40 -60.13
C CYS A 60 9.92 1.65 -58.67
N ARG A 61 10.97 2.47 -58.51
CA ARG A 61 11.75 2.73 -57.29
C ARG A 61 11.05 3.61 -56.24
N SER A 62 11.42 3.47 -54.96
CA SER A 62 11.83 4.61 -54.12
C SER A 62 12.82 4.23 -52.98
N HIS A 63 14.00 4.86 -53.05
CA HIS A 63 15.06 5.27 -52.07
C HIS A 63 15.10 4.64 -50.64
N ARG A 64 16.14 3.88 -50.20
CA ARG A 64 17.52 4.23 -49.69
C ARG A 64 17.52 5.14 -48.44
N THR A 65 18.21 4.97 -47.30
CA THR A 65 19.18 4.05 -46.59
C THR A 65 19.57 4.79 -45.25
N PRO A 66 20.45 4.34 -44.32
CA PRO A 66 20.81 3.01 -43.80
C PRO A 66 20.91 2.92 -42.24
N LEU A 67 21.15 1.68 -41.75
CA LEU A 67 21.61 1.28 -40.42
C LEU A 67 23.04 1.78 -40.11
N VAL A 68 23.32 2.10 -38.84
CA VAL A 68 24.69 2.13 -38.28
C VAL A 68 24.67 1.39 -36.94
N GLU A 69 25.53 0.37 -36.86
CA GLU A 69 25.75 -0.53 -35.73
C GLU A 69 27.28 -0.63 -35.54
N HIS A 70 27.77 -0.24 -34.36
CA HIS A 70 29.13 -0.44 -33.81
C HIS A 70 28.95 -0.22 -32.29
N MET A 71 29.44 -1.01 -31.34
CA MET A 71 30.82 -1.41 -30.99
C MET A 71 30.60 -2.23 -29.68
N PHE A 72 31.12 -3.43 -29.37
CA PHE A 72 32.47 -3.98 -29.44
C PHE A 72 32.40 -5.53 -29.38
N GLU A 73 33.26 -6.17 -30.17
CA GLU A 73 33.77 -7.54 -29.95
C GLU A 73 35.30 -7.48 -30.01
N HIS A 74 35.97 -8.19 -29.10
CA HIS A 74 37.30 -8.83 -29.17
C HIS A 74 37.54 -9.53 -27.81
N GLY A 75 38.05 -10.76 -27.66
CA GLY A 75 38.56 -11.76 -28.59
C GLY A 75 39.65 -12.61 -27.90
N ALA A 76 39.51 -13.94 -27.98
CA ALA A 76 40.55 -14.99 -27.94
C ALA A 76 41.24 -15.30 -26.56
N THR A 77 41.73 -16.50 -26.21
CA THR A 77 42.19 -17.71 -26.92
C THR A 77 42.17 -18.95 -25.99
N ALA A 78 42.09 -20.14 -26.61
CA ALA A 78 42.15 -21.47 -26.01
C ALA A 78 43.52 -21.89 -25.44
N SER A 79 43.51 -22.82 -24.48
CA SER A 79 44.60 -23.78 -24.21
C SER A 79 44.03 -25.03 -23.54
N ALA A 80 44.32 -26.20 -24.10
CA ALA A 80 43.94 -27.53 -23.63
C ALA A 80 45.20 -28.27 -23.13
N ARG A 81 45.08 -29.04 -22.02
CA ARG A 81 45.54 -30.46 -21.89
C ARG A 81 45.50 -31.01 -20.44
N SER A 82 45.06 -32.28 -20.36
CA SER A 82 45.43 -33.43 -19.48
C SER A 82 44.91 -33.61 -18.03
N ALA A 83 43.82 -34.42 -17.91
CA ALA A 83 43.58 -35.67 -17.10
C ALA A 83 43.69 -35.68 -15.53
N PRO A 84 43.07 -36.63 -14.77
CA PRO A 84 42.34 -37.85 -15.15
C PRO A 84 40.94 -38.11 -14.51
N ASP A 85 40.33 -39.15 -15.07
CA ASP A 85 39.18 -40.00 -14.70
C ASP A 85 38.82 -40.13 -13.20
N TRP A 86 37.55 -39.83 -12.85
CA TRP A 86 36.89 -40.30 -11.62
C TRP A 86 35.46 -40.72 -11.96
N HIS A 87 35.17 -42.00 -11.71
CA HIS A 87 33.87 -42.61 -11.86
C HIS A 87 32.86 -42.11 -10.81
N ASP A 88 31.63 -41.88 -11.28
CA ASP A 88 30.33 -42.03 -10.62
C ASP A 88 30.13 -41.54 -9.18
N VAL A 89 29.72 -40.27 -9.03
CA VAL A 89 28.60 -39.87 -8.15
C VAL A 89 27.81 -38.76 -8.84
N ALA A 90 26.58 -39.07 -9.30
CA ALA A 90 25.70 -38.12 -9.96
C ALA A 90 25.17 -37.07 -8.95
N VAL A 91 25.73 -35.87 -9.00
CA VAL A 91 25.09 -34.64 -8.47
C VAL A 91 24.22 -34.09 -9.60
N GLN A 92 22.92 -33.95 -9.33
CA GLN A 92 21.93 -33.55 -10.33
C GLN A 92 21.94 -32.01 -10.43
N ASP A 93 22.63 -31.49 -11.45
CA ASP A 93 22.56 -30.08 -11.87
C ASP A 93 21.11 -29.70 -12.20
N TRP A 94 20.56 -28.71 -11.50
CA TRP A 94 19.18 -28.23 -11.71
C TRP A 94 19.09 -27.02 -12.65
N GLU A 95 20.15 -26.72 -13.42
CA GLU A 95 20.08 -25.69 -14.46
C GLU A 95 19.83 -26.31 -15.85
N THR A 96 18.66 -25.96 -16.40
CA THR A 96 18.22 -26.14 -17.80
C THR A 96 17.84 -27.55 -18.29
N GLN A 97 16.67 -28.05 -17.85
CA GLN A 97 15.90 -29.01 -18.66
C GLN A 97 14.74 -28.32 -19.39
N PRO A 98 14.54 -28.54 -20.71
CA PRO A 98 13.39 -28.01 -21.42
C PRO A 98 12.10 -28.70 -20.95
N ILE A 99 11.06 -27.90 -20.71
CA ILE A 99 9.71 -28.37 -20.35
C ILE A 99 9.20 -29.36 -21.41
N PRO A 100 8.79 -30.59 -21.05
CA PRO A 100 8.22 -31.52 -22.02
C PRO A 100 6.91 -30.96 -22.57
N ARG A 101 6.81 -30.84 -23.90
CA ARG A 101 5.58 -30.44 -24.59
C ARG A 101 4.56 -31.57 -24.49
N MET A 102 3.38 -31.27 -23.96
CA MET A 102 2.21 -32.17 -24.02
C MET A 102 1.91 -32.55 -25.47
N THR A 103 1.63 -33.83 -25.70
CA THR A 103 1.22 -34.33 -27.02
C THR A 103 -0.23 -33.93 -27.33
N GLU A 104 -0.60 -33.79 -28.61
CA GLU A 104 -1.98 -33.46 -29.01
C GLU A 104 -3.02 -34.46 -28.47
N ALA A 105 -2.60 -35.71 -28.21
CA ALA A 105 -3.43 -36.74 -27.59
C ALA A 105 -3.80 -36.42 -26.13
N GLU A 106 -2.91 -35.75 -25.37
CA GLU A 106 -3.17 -35.36 -23.98
C GLU A 106 -4.06 -34.11 -23.88
N LEU A 107 -3.90 -33.17 -24.81
CA LEU A 107 -4.81 -32.03 -24.95
C LEU A 107 -6.24 -32.47 -25.31
N ALA A 108 -6.39 -33.42 -26.23
CA ALA A 108 -7.70 -33.96 -26.61
C ALA A 108 -8.41 -34.72 -25.47
N LYS A 109 -7.65 -35.32 -24.54
CA LYS A 109 -8.20 -36.04 -23.38
C LYS A 109 -8.70 -35.08 -22.30
N ARG A 110 -8.05 -33.93 -22.17
CA ARG A 110 -8.42 -32.88 -21.21
C ARG A 110 -9.67 -32.10 -21.66
N ASP A 111 -9.83 -31.86 -22.97
CA ASP A 111 -11.03 -31.21 -23.52
C ASP A 111 -12.29 -32.09 -23.49
N ARG A 112 -12.15 -33.42 -23.49
CA ARG A 112 -13.30 -34.33 -23.30
C ARG A 112 -13.81 -34.39 -21.87
N ALA A 113 -12.96 -34.13 -20.88
CA ALA A 113 -13.36 -34.14 -19.46
C ALA A 113 -14.09 -32.86 -19.02
N ALA A 114 -14.10 -31.81 -19.84
CA ALA A 114 -14.64 -30.49 -19.51
C ALA A 114 -16.06 -30.20 -20.08
N ARG A 115 -16.75 -31.18 -20.66
CA ARG A 115 -18.12 -31.00 -21.16
C ARG A 115 -19.16 -31.48 -20.14
N PRO A 116 -20.06 -30.61 -19.63
CA PRO A 116 -21.20 -31.06 -18.83
C PRO A 116 -22.31 -31.63 -19.73
N ASP A 117 -22.97 -32.69 -19.26
CA ASP A 117 -24.09 -33.36 -19.95
C ASP A 117 -25.31 -32.45 -20.19
N PRO A 118 -26.05 -32.61 -21.30
CA PRO A 118 -27.24 -31.82 -21.56
C PRO A 118 -28.44 -32.30 -20.71
N VAL A 119 -28.90 -31.44 -19.81
CA VAL A 119 -30.10 -31.64 -18.99
C VAL A 119 -31.37 -31.62 -19.86
N ARG A 120 -32.19 -32.67 -19.75
CA ARG A 120 -33.56 -32.78 -20.33
C ARG A 120 -34.45 -31.64 -19.82
N ARG A 121 -35.07 -30.89 -20.72
CA ARG A 121 -36.14 -29.91 -20.40
C ARG A 121 -37.50 -30.60 -20.30
N ASN A 122 -38.23 -30.35 -19.21
CA ASN A 122 -39.67 -30.59 -19.11
C ASN A 122 -40.43 -29.25 -19.22
N PRO A 123 -41.66 -29.23 -19.80
CA PRO A 123 -42.36 -27.99 -20.12
C PRO A 123 -43.18 -27.45 -18.94
N VAL A 124 -43.15 -26.13 -18.72
CA VAL A 124 -43.95 -25.42 -17.70
C VAL A 124 -45.20 -24.82 -18.37
N ARG A 125 -46.37 -25.04 -17.76
CA ARG A 125 -47.69 -24.48 -18.14
C ARG A 125 -47.79 -22.97 -17.83
N PRO A 126 -48.59 -22.18 -18.56
CA PRO A 126 -48.81 -20.77 -18.27
C PRO A 126 -50.02 -20.56 -17.33
N ASN A 127 -49.95 -19.57 -16.45
CA ASN A 127 -51.12 -19.02 -15.74
C ASN A 127 -50.91 -17.51 -15.45
N PRO A 128 -51.95 -16.71 -15.14
CA PRO A 128 -52.44 -15.67 -16.04
C PRO A 128 -52.27 -14.25 -15.49
N ALA A 129 -52.51 -13.28 -16.38
CA ALA A 129 -52.38 -11.84 -16.18
C ALA A 129 -53.23 -11.25 -15.04
N ARG A 130 -52.71 -10.17 -14.42
CA ARG A 130 -53.45 -9.21 -13.60
C ARG A 130 -52.82 -7.80 -13.69
N PRO A 131 -53.57 -6.72 -13.40
CA PRO A 131 -53.71 -5.59 -14.30
C PRO A 131 -52.96 -4.32 -13.86
N GLU A 132 -52.75 -3.45 -14.85
CA GLU A 132 -52.06 -2.16 -14.83
C GLU A 132 -52.86 -1.05 -14.11
N PRO A 133 -52.23 -0.12 -13.36
CA PRO A 133 -52.88 1.11 -12.92
C PRO A 133 -52.49 2.33 -13.78
N ALA A 134 -53.48 3.22 -13.91
CA ALA A 134 -53.61 4.34 -14.82
C ALA A 134 -52.63 5.53 -14.63
N ARG A 135 -52.41 6.26 -15.72
CA ARG A 135 -51.76 7.58 -15.81
C ARG A 135 -52.69 8.71 -15.33
N PRO A 136 -52.14 9.83 -14.83
CA PRO A 136 -52.81 11.13 -14.90
C PRO A 136 -52.16 12.07 -15.93
N ASP A 137 -53.03 12.90 -16.51
CA ASP A 137 -52.84 13.82 -17.63
C ASP A 137 -51.80 14.93 -17.41
N GLY A 138 -51.09 15.25 -18.50
CA GLY A 138 -50.27 16.45 -18.63
C GLY A 138 -51.04 17.57 -19.33
N THR A 139 -50.93 18.79 -18.79
CA THR A 139 -51.38 20.03 -19.43
C THR A 139 -50.21 20.99 -19.60
N ALA A 140 -50.31 21.77 -20.68
CA ALA A 140 -49.62 23.03 -20.99
C ALA A 140 -48.21 23.00 -21.63
N GLN A 141 -48.20 23.08 -22.98
CA GLN A 141 -47.30 23.94 -23.75
C GLN A 141 -47.93 25.35 -23.86
N PRO A 142 -47.13 26.42 -24.00
CA PRO A 142 -46.79 26.99 -25.33
C PRO A 142 -45.35 27.54 -25.34
N ALA A 143 -44.71 28.02 -26.41
CA ALA A 143 -44.87 28.03 -27.86
C ALA A 143 -43.48 28.43 -28.41
N ASP A 144 -43.02 27.74 -29.44
CA ASP A 144 -41.90 28.18 -30.28
C ASP A 144 -42.44 29.09 -31.39
N SER A 145 -41.78 30.21 -31.63
CA SER A 145 -41.89 30.94 -32.89
C SER A 145 -40.52 31.49 -33.27
N ALA A 146 -39.85 30.76 -34.16
CA ALA A 146 -38.72 31.22 -34.95
C ALA A 146 -39.22 31.84 -36.26
N LYS A 147 -38.59 32.95 -36.69
CA LYS A 147 -38.20 33.26 -38.08
C LYS A 147 -37.75 34.72 -38.21
N HIS A 148 -36.48 34.93 -38.56
CA HIS A 148 -36.12 35.80 -39.69
C HIS A 148 -34.68 35.50 -40.17
N ASP A 149 -34.58 35.25 -41.46
CA ASP A 149 -33.37 35.08 -42.27
C ASP A 149 -32.75 36.44 -42.66
N GLY A 150 -31.48 36.42 -43.08
CA GLY A 150 -31.01 37.26 -44.20
C GLY A 150 -29.90 38.28 -43.95
N ASP A 151 -28.66 37.82 -44.18
CA ASP A 151 -27.65 38.38 -45.11
C ASP A 151 -26.90 39.73 -44.92
N GLU A 152 -25.61 39.61 -45.28
CA GLU A 152 -24.67 40.54 -45.97
C GLU A 152 -23.61 41.41 -45.22
N ASP A 153 -22.35 41.14 -45.64
CA ASP A 153 -21.17 41.99 -45.90
C ASP A 153 -20.25 42.62 -44.82
N GLY A 154 -18.93 42.46 -45.04
CA GLY A 154 -17.78 42.87 -44.18
C GLY A 154 -17.36 44.37 -44.28
N PRO A 155 -16.10 44.80 -44.02
CA PRO A 155 -14.87 44.05 -43.71
C PRO A 155 -14.02 44.58 -42.51
N ALA A 156 -13.00 43.78 -42.15
CA ALA A 156 -11.72 44.09 -41.49
C ALA A 156 -11.53 45.38 -40.64
N THR A 157 -11.22 45.21 -39.34
CA THR A 157 -10.09 45.93 -38.71
C THR A 157 -9.41 45.11 -37.61
N ARG A 158 -8.09 45.07 -37.73
CA ARG A 158 -7.11 44.41 -36.86
C ARG A 158 -6.90 45.28 -35.62
N ARG A 159 -7.24 44.79 -34.42
CA ARG A 159 -6.70 45.33 -33.15
C ARG A 159 -6.22 44.22 -32.24
N ARG A 160 -4.88 44.14 -32.13
CA ARG A 160 -4.16 43.47 -31.04
C ARG A 160 -4.66 44.04 -29.70
N ARG A 161 -5.16 43.19 -28.81
CA ARG A 161 -5.15 43.41 -27.37
C ARG A 161 -4.60 42.15 -26.71
N GLY A 162 -3.58 42.35 -25.87
CA GLY A 162 -2.87 41.30 -25.16
C GLY A 162 -3.81 40.52 -24.25
N SER A 163 -3.62 39.20 -24.24
CA SER A 163 -4.18 38.29 -23.25
C SER A 163 -3.51 38.56 -21.91
N HIS A 164 -4.17 39.31 -21.03
CA HIS A 164 -3.91 39.22 -19.60
C HIS A 164 -4.44 37.87 -19.13
N HIS A 165 -3.55 36.89 -19.00
CA HIS A 165 -3.81 35.67 -18.26
C HIS A 165 -3.97 36.05 -16.78
N HIS A 166 -5.21 36.15 -16.32
CA HIS A 166 -5.51 36.10 -14.90
C HIS A 166 -5.32 34.65 -14.45
N GLY A 167 -4.20 34.39 -13.78
CA GLY A 167 -4.02 33.16 -13.01
C GLY A 167 -5.03 33.17 -11.88
N HIS A 168 -6.06 32.32 -11.97
CA HIS A 168 -6.95 32.03 -10.85
C HIS A 168 -6.17 31.19 -9.83
N GLY A 169 -5.46 31.86 -8.93
CA GLY A 169 -5.00 31.25 -7.69
C GLY A 169 -6.21 30.99 -6.80
N HIS A 170 -6.63 29.74 -6.68
CA HIS A 170 -7.56 29.33 -5.64
C HIS A 170 -6.87 29.47 -4.27
N HIS A 171 -6.91 30.67 -3.71
CA HIS A 171 -6.63 30.86 -2.30
C HIS A 171 -7.76 30.19 -1.51
N HIS A 172 -7.45 29.09 -0.84
CA HIS A 172 -8.26 28.63 0.28
C HIS A 172 -8.22 29.73 1.34
N GLY A 173 -9.28 30.52 1.42
CA GLY A 173 -9.49 31.42 2.54
C GLY A 173 -9.50 30.62 3.85
N PRO A 174 -9.10 31.23 4.98
CA PRO A 174 -9.14 30.56 6.27
C PRO A 174 -10.56 30.07 6.55
N ALA A 175 -10.68 28.85 7.06
CA ALA A 175 -11.95 28.22 7.41
C ALA A 175 -12.81 29.21 8.21
N THR A 176 -14.10 29.32 7.86
CA THR A 176 -15.04 30.20 8.53
C THR A 176 -15.04 29.94 10.03
N PRO A 177 -15.10 30.97 10.88
CA PRO A 177 -15.04 30.79 12.32
C PRO A 177 -16.27 30.01 12.80
N VAL A 178 -16.00 28.81 13.29
CA VAL A 178 -16.94 27.92 14.00
C VAL A 178 -17.79 28.71 14.98
N SER A 179 -19.06 28.32 15.16
CA SER A 179 -19.87 28.90 16.24
C SER A 179 -19.08 28.78 17.57
N PRO A 180 -18.94 29.86 18.36
CA PRO A 180 -18.09 29.84 19.55
C PRO A 180 -18.43 28.72 20.53
N ARG A 181 -19.68 28.24 20.51
CA ARG A 181 -20.19 27.13 21.31
C ARG A 181 -19.63 25.78 20.86
N VAL A 182 -19.61 25.48 19.56
CA VAL A 182 -19.07 24.21 19.04
C VAL A 182 -17.55 24.15 19.26
N ARG A 183 -16.84 25.26 19.03
CA ARG A 183 -15.39 25.32 19.32
C ARG A 183 -15.09 25.09 20.80
N LYS A 184 -15.84 25.73 21.71
CA LYS A 184 -15.69 25.50 23.17
C LYS A 184 -16.00 24.07 23.56
N LEU A 185 -17.03 23.44 22.97
CA LEU A 185 -17.37 22.04 23.23
C LEU A 185 -16.25 21.10 22.76
N LEU A 186 -15.74 21.27 21.55
CA LEU A 186 -14.65 20.46 21.01
C LEU A 186 -13.37 20.62 21.83
N LEU A 187 -13.04 21.84 22.25
CA LEU A 187 -11.90 22.08 23.15
C LEU A 187 -12.11 21.44 24.51
N ALA A 188 -13.30 21.58 25.12
CA ALA A 188 -13.61 20.96 26.41
C ALA A 188 -13.53 19.43 26.35
N LEU A 189 -13.88 18.83 25.21
CA LEU A 189 -13.83 17.38 25.01
C LEU A 189 -12.41 16.89 24.72
N LEU A 190 -11.63 17.60 23.91
CA LEU A 190 -10.31 17.14 23.43
C LEU A 190 -9.14 17.55 24.33
N ALA A 191 -9.21 18.72 24.98
CA ALA A 191 -8.12 19.23 25.80
C ALA A 191 -7.72 18.28 26.96
N PRO A 192 -8.66 17.61 27.68
CA PRO A 192 -8.29 16.64 28.70
C PRO A 192 -7.46 15.47 28.16
N PHE A 193 -7.78 14.97 26.95
CA PHE A 193 -7.04 13.86 26.35
C PHE A 193 -5.71 14.29 25.78
N ALA A 194 -5.64 15.47 25.17
CA ALA A 194 -4.37 16.04 24.72
C ALA A 194 -3.44 16.27 25.93
N LEU A 195 -3.97 16.80 27.03
CA LEU A 195 -3.24 16.95 28.27
C LEU A 195 -2.81 15.60 28.85
N ALA A 196 -3.69 14.60 28.88
CA ALA A 196 -3.37 13.27 29.37
C ALA A 196 -2.26 12.58 28.53
N ALA A 197 -2.28 12.77 27.20
CA ALA A 197 -1.24 12.22 26.32
C ALA A 197 0.13 12.87 26.60
N VAL A 198 0.17 14.20 26.76
CA VAL A 198 1.42 14.93 27.09
C VAL A 198 1.90 14.59 28.50
N VAL A 199 1.00 14.56 29.49
CA VAL A 199 1.33 14.18 30.87
C VAL A 199 1.83 12.74 30.91
N GLY A 200 1.17 11.81 30.20
CA GLY A 200 1.62 10.42 30.07
C GLY A 200 3.01 10.34 29.44
N MET A 201 3.28 11.10 28.38
CA MET A 201 4.60 11.16 27.76
C MET A 201 5.67 11.68 28.72
N VAL A 202 5.37 12.71 29.51
CA VAL A 202 6.30 13.29 30.49
C VAL A 202 6.54 12.35 31.67
N LEU A 203 5.50 11.71 32.19
CA LEU A 203 5.60 10.80 33.33
C LEU A 203 6.30 9.49 32.99
N LEU A 204 6.12 9.00 31.76
CA LEU A 204 6.73 7.76 31.26
C LEU A 204 8.01 8.02 30.47
N TYR A 205 8.52 9.27 30.47
CA TYR A 205 9.76 9.59 29.78
C TYR A 205 10.92 8.90 30.50
N PRO A 206 11.77 8.14 29.81
CA PRO A 206 12.86 7.44 30.47
C PRO A 206 13.89 8.47 30.96
N THR A 207 14.06 8.56 32.28
CA THR A 207 15.05 9.45 32.92
C THR A 207 16.36 8.75 33.27
N GLY A 208 16.45 7.43 33.07
CA GLY A 208 17.65 6.64 33.30
C GLY A 208 18.53 6.53 32.05
N ASP A 209 19.80 6.18 32.24
CA ASP A 209 20.64 5.74 31.15
C ASP A 209 19.99 4.51 30.52
N GLY A 210 19.72 4.57 29.21
CA GLY A 210 19.22 3.41 28.46
C GLY A 210 20.17 2.23 28.60
N PRO A 211 19.73 0.99 28.33
CA PRO A 211 20.60 -0.17 28.44
C PRO A 211 21.91 0.11 27.70
N GLU A 212 23.04 0.03 28.40
CA GLU A 212 24.35 0.10 27.75
C GLU A 212 24.33 -0.89 26.59
N SER A 213 24.79 -0.46 25.41
CA SER A 213 24.97 -1.38 24.28
C SER A 213 26.04 -2.40 24.63
N ARG A 214 25.64 -3.44 25.38
CA ARG A 214 26.39 -4.67 25.62
C ARG A 214 26.31 -5.62 24.41
N GLY A 215 25.79 -5.11 23.29
CA GLY A 215 25.65 -5.82 22.03
C GLY A 215 26.86 -5.61 21.13
N GLN A 216 26.97 -6.49 20.14
CA GLN A 216 27.97 -6.39 19.09
C GLN A 216 27.84 -5.03 18.39
N GLN A 217 28.96 -4.33 18.21
CA GLN A 217 28.98 -3.04 17.51
C GLN A 217 28.91 -3.30 16.00
N ALA A 218 27.89 -2.75 15.34
CA ALA A 218 27.81 -2.80 13.88
C ALA A 218 28.93 -1.92 13.29
N VAL A 219 29.76 -2.53 12.45
CA VAL A 219 30.86 -1.92 11.71
C VAL A 219 30.73 -2.27 10.23
N SER A 220 31.32 -1.45 9.37
CA SER A 220 31.16 -1.51 7.92
C SER A 220 32.48 -1.87 7.25
N GLY A 221 32.39 -2.58 6.12
CA GLY A 221 33.54 -2.91 5.29
C GLY A 221 33.14 -3.33 3.88
N THR A 222 34.14 -3.54 3.03
CA THR A 222 33.96 -3.97 1.63
C THR A 222 34.69 -5.29 1.41
N VAL A 223 34.03 -6.25 0.77
CA VAL A 223 34.62 -7.56 0.48
C VAL A 223 35.70 -7.42 -0.60
N THR A 224 36.95 -7.76 -0.29
CA THR A 224 38.09 -7.67 -1.22
C THR A 224 38.49 -9.03 -1.79
N ALA A 225 38.21 -10.13 -1.08
CA ALA A 225 38.47 -11.49 -1.55
C ALA A 225 37.49 -12.49 -0.95
N THR A 226 37.20 -13.55 -1.71
CA THR A 226 36.36 -14.68 -1.28
C THR A 226 37.00 -15.99 -1.69
N GLU A 227 37.24 -16.89 -0.74
CA GLU A 227 37.89 -18.18 -0.96
C GLU A 227 37.07 -19.30 -0.32
N ALA A 228 36.71 -20.33 -1.07
CA ALA A 228 36.10 -21.52 -0.51
C ALA A 228 37.16 -22.29 0.30
N SER A 229 36.85 -22.60 1.55
CA SER A 229 37.76 -23.28 2.48
C SER A 229 36.97 -24.25 3.36
N PRO A 230 37.55 -25.38 3.81
CA PRO A 230 36.93 -26.20 4.83
C PRO A 230 36.68 -25.40 6.10
N CYS A 231 35.51 -25.56 6.71
CA CYS A 231 35.23 -24.95 8.01
C CYS A 231 36.19 -25.55 9.07
N SER A 232 36.91 -24.74 9.84
CA SER A 232 37.78 -25.25 10.90
C SER A 232 36.94 -25.71 12.11
N SER A 233 36.59 -26.99 12.11
CA SER A 233 36.22 -27.87 13.24
C SER A 233 35.29 -27.31 14.33
N GLY A 234 34.02 -27.73 14.28
CA GLY A 234 33.10 -27.78 15.42
C GLY A 234 31.63 -27.81 15.02
N ASP A 235 31.10 -28.99 14.67
CA ASP A 235 29.66 -29.32 14.57
C ASP A 235 28.75 -28.40 13.72
N THR A 236 29.04 -28.25 12.41
CA THR A 236 28.04 -27.75 11.45
C THR A 236 27.92 -28.63 10.23
N SER A 237 26.69 -28.81 9.73
CA SER A 237 26.29 -29.68 8.62
C SER A 237 26.77 -29.22 7.22
N SER A 238 27.73 -28.31 7.14
CA SER A 238 28.31 -27.81 5.90
C SER A 238 29.81 -28.10 5.86
N ASP A 239 30.25 -28.92 4.91
CA ASP A 239 31.67 -29.24 4.70
C ASP A 239 32.47 -28.07 4.08
N GLN A 240 31.80 -26.98 3.70
CA GLN A 240 32.39 -25.85 2.98
C GLN A 240 31.98 -24.52 3.61
N CYS A 241 32.99 -23.72 3.94
CA CYS A 241 32.87 -22.33 4.36
C CYS A 241 33.38 -21.41 3.25
N LEU A 242 32.81 -20.21 3.16
CA LEU A 242 33.36 -19.11 2.39
C LEU A 242 34.20 -18.25 3.33
N THR A 243 35.51 -18.23 3.13
CA THR A 243 36.40 -17.28 3.79
C THR A 243 36.30 -15.95 3.04
N VAL A 244 35.82 -14.92 3.72
CA VAL A 244 35.62 -13.58 3.19
C VAL A 244 36.68 -12.67 3.80
N THR A 245 37.46 -12.01 2.95
CA THR A 245 38.36 -10.92 3.36
C THR A 245 37.61 -9.60 3.18
N VAL A 246 37.51 -8.82 4.24
CA VAL A 246 36.80 -7.55 4.26
C VAL A 246 37.79 -6.45 4.63
N GLU A 247 37.91 -5.45 3.75
CA GLU A 247 38.58 -4.20 4.07
C GLU A 247 37.62 -3.33 4.91
N MET A 248 38.00 -3.03 6.15
CA MET A 248 37.14 -2.30 7.07
C MET A 248 37.09 -0.81 6.72
N THR A 249 35.90 -0.24 6.54
CA THR A 249 35.70 1.17 6.17
C THR A 249 35.42 2.07 7.39
N ASP A 250 34.99 1.48 8.50
CA ASP A 250 34.81 2.12 9.80
C ASP A 250 35.31 1.23 10.96
N GLY A 251 35.04 1.64 12.20
CA GLY A 251 35.38 0.87 13.40
C GLY A 251 36.86 0.92 13.79
N VAL A 252 37.21 0.12 14.80
CA VAL A 252 38.56 0.06 15.40
C VAL A 252 39.62 -0.51 14.45
N ALA A 253 39.22 -1.27 13.44
CA ALA A 253 40.09 -1.89 12.45
C ALA A 253 40.07 -1.18 11.08
N LYS A 254 39.57 0.06 11.01
CA LYS A 254 39.46 0.82 9.76
C LYS A 254 40.77 0.80 8.95
N GLY A 255 40.68 0.46 7.66
CA GLY A 255 41.79 0.34 6.73
C GLY A 255 42.58 -0.97 6.85
N SER A 256 42.12 -1.91 7.68
CA SER A 256 42.71 -3.25 7.83
C SER A 256 41.83 -4.29 7.16
N ASP A 257 42.47 -5.36 6.67
CA ASP A 257 41.79 -6.53 6.12
C ASP A 257 41.47 -7.54 7.22
N ILE A 258 40.19 -7.85 7.39
CA ILE A 258 39.70 -8.85 8.34
C ILE A 258 39.21 -10.06 7.56
N ARG A 259 39.74 -11.24 7.90
CA ARG A 259 39.30 -12.52 7.33
C ARG A 259 38.32 -13.20 8.26
N THR A 260 37.08 -13.40 7.80
CA THR A 260 36.05 -14.13 8.55
C THR A 260 35.52 -15.28 7.70
N ALA A 261 35.05 -16.35 8.34
CA ALA A 261 34.49 -17.52 7.67
C ALA A 261 32.98 -17.52 7.84
N VAL A 262 32.27 -17.71 6.73
CA VAL A 262 30.80 -17.82 6.70
C VAL A 262 30.43 -19.21 6.20
N PRO A 263 29.59 -19.97 6.91
CA PRO A 263 29.15 -21.28 6.43
C PRO A 263 28.34 -21.13 5.14
N ILE A 264 28.47 -22.10 4.22
CA ILE A 264 27.71 -22.10 2.97
C ILE A 264 26.42 -22.90 3.18
N GLU A 265 25.35 -22.22 3.57
CA GLU A 265 24.01 -22.80 3.75
C GLU A 265 22.97 -22.06 2.89
N PRO A 266 21.86 -22.72 2.49
CA PRO A 266 20.77 -22.05 1.76
C PRO A 266 20.17 -20.84 2.49
N SER A 267 20.28 -20.81 3.83
CA SER A 267 19.83 -19.72 4.71
C SER A 267 20.83 -18.55 4.84
N THR A 268 22.07 -18.73 4.39
CA THR A 268 23.12 -17.70 4.46
C THR A 268 23.19 -16.91 3.15
N PRO A 269 23.26 -15.57 3.20
CA PRO A 269 23.49 -14.79 2.00
C PRO A 269 24.84 -15.14 1.37
N ARG A 270 24.93 -15.05 0.03
CA ARG A 270 26.19 -15.22 -0.70
C ARG A 270 26.85 -13.87 -0.89
N PHE A 271 28.09 -13.77 -0.46
CA PHE A 271 28.90 -12.55 -0.58
C PHE A 271 29.92 -12.70 -1.71
N ALA A 272 30.10 -11.63 -2.48
CA ALA A 272 31.02 -11.54 -3.60
C ALA A 272 32.00 -10.38 -3.41
N VAL A 273 33.11 -10.44 -4.14
CA VAL A 273 34.09 -9.34 -4.17
C VAL A 273 33.43 -8.06 -4.68
N GLY A 274 33.63 -6.96 -3.95
CA GLY A 274 33.03 -5.65 -4.21
C GLY A 274 31.75 -5.38 -3.42
N ASP A 275 31.23 -6.36 -2.67
CA ASP A 275 30.03 -6.13 -1.84
C ASP A 275 30.36 -5.28 -0.60
N ASP A 276 29.55 -4.25 -0.36
CA ASP A 276 29.58 -3.50 0.89
C ASP A 276 28.77 -4.25 1.95
N VAL A 277 29.43 -4.60 3.05
CA VAL A 277 28.91 -5.46 4.11
C VAL A 277 28.96 -4.80 5.48
N VAL A 278 28.11 -5.28 6.38
CA VAL A 278 28.06 -4.93 7.80
C VAL A 278 28.50 -6.15 8.60
N LEU A 279 29.45 -5.92 9.51
CA LEU A 279 29.94 -6.90 10.47
C LEU A 279 29.55 -6.48 11.88
N ALA A 280 29.36 -7.46 12.73
CA ALA A 280 29.16 -7.31 14.15
C ALA A 280 30.50 -7.55 14.87
N TYR A 281 31.03 -6.52 15.51
CA TYR A 281 32.24 -6.59 16.31
C TYR A 281 31.90 -6.88 17.78
N ASN A 282 32.47 -7.93 18.35
CA ASN A 282 32.16 -8.38 19.72
C ASN A 282 33.03 -7.72 20.81
N GLY A 283 33.94 -6.79 20.46
CA GLY A 283 34.85 -6.15 21.41
C GLY A 283 36.15 -6.92 21.69
N GLY A 284 36.40 -8.03 20.98
CA GLY A 284 37.64 -8.81 21.06
C GLY A 284 38.85 -8.14 20.38
N ASP A 285 39.85 -8.92 19.98
CA ASP A 285 41.00 -8.38 19.25
C ASP A 285 40.56 -7.84 17.88
N ALA A 286 40.74 -6.52 17.68
CA ALA A 286 40.33 -5.78 16.50
C ALA A 286 40.92 -6.30 15.18
N LEU A 287 42.07 -6.98 15.20
CA LEU A 287 42.69 -7.54 13.98
C LEU A 287 42.39 -9.03 13.78
N SER A 288 41.68 -9.64 14.73
CA SER A 288 41.31 -11.05 14.65
C SER A 288 39.98 -11.23 13.94
N GLY A 289 39.95 -12.12 12.94
CA GLY A 289 38.71 -12.51 12.25
C GLY A 289 37.61 -13.02 13.17
N GLY A 290 37.98 -13.74 14.23
CA GLY A 290 37.05 -14.29 15.23
C GLY A 290 36.35 -13.23 16.10
N SER A 291 36.76 -11.96 16.02
CA SER A 291 36.07 -10.87 16.71
C SER A 291 34.96 -10.24 15.87
N TYR A 292 34.81 -10.65 14.60
CA TYR A 292 33.82 -10.12 13.68
C TYR A 292 32.93 -11.24 13.12
N GLN A 293 31.63 -11.01 13.21
CA GLN A 293 30.63 -11.84 12.53
C GLN A 293 30.06 -11.06 11.36
N LEU A 294 30.07 -11.64 10.16
CA LEU A 294 29.47 -10.98 9.01
C LEU A 294 27.93 -11.09 9.09
N VAL A 295 27.24 -9.95 9.11
CA VAL A 295 25.80 -9.88 9.45
C VAL A 295 24.94 -9.72 8.19
N ASP A 296 25.20 -8.69 7.39
CA ASP A 296 24.33 -8.33 6.25
C ASP A 296 25.04 -7.38 5.25
N PHE A 297 24.34 -6.98 4.20
CA PHE A 297 24.77 -5.97 3.22
C PHE A 297 24.48 -4.54 3.68
N GLN A 298 25.32 -3.59 3.25
CA GLN A 298 25.04 -2.17 3.37
C GLN A 298 23.99 -1.72 2.35
N ARG A 299 22.80 -1.30 2.82
CA ARG A 299 21.68 -0.86 1.96
C ARG A 299 21.41 0.65 2.02
N GLY A 300 22.29 1.41 2.69
CA GLY A 300 22.07 2.83 2.99
C GLY A 300 21.81 3.69 1.74
N VAL A 301 22.66 3.56 0.72
CA VAL A 301 22.52 4.35 -0.52
C VAL A 301 21.24 3.99 -1.28
N PRO A 302 20.95 2.72 -1.65
CA PRO A 302 19.70 2.37 -2.33
C PRO A 302 18.44 2.79 -1.57
N LEU A 303 18.41 2.62 -0.25
CA LEU A 303 17.27 3.01 0.58
C LEU A 303 17.10 4.54 0.64
N SER A 304 18.21 5.29 0.71
CA SER A 304 18.16 6.76 0.69
C SER A 304 17.64 7.31 -0.65
N VAL A 305 18.02 6.68 -1.77
CA VAL A 305 17.51 7.04 -3.11
C VAL A 305 16.01 6.76 -3.19
N LEU A 306 15.56 5.61 -2.70
CA LEU A 306 14.12 5.28 -2.67
C LEU A 306 13.33 6.26 -1.79
N ALA A 307 13.86 6.61 -0.62
CA ALA A 307 13.26 7.59 0.27
C ALA A 307 13.18 8.99 -0.38
N ALA A 308 14.23 9.40 -1.10
CA ALA A 308 14.23 10.66 -1.84
C ALA A 308 13.20 10.66 -2.99
N LEU A 309 13.10 9.57 -3.75
CA LEU A 309 12.09 9.43 -4.81
C LEU A 309 10.66 9.49 -4.25
N PHE A 310 10.42 8.82 -3.12
CA PHE A 310 9.15 8.90 -2.41
C PHE A 310 8.84 10.33 -1.95
N ALA A 311 9.80 11.01 -1.31
CA ALA A 311 9.63 12.39 -0.85
C ALA A 311 9.34 13.34 -2.03
N ILE A 312 10.06 13.21 -3.15
CA ILE A 312 9.82 14.00 -4.36
C ILE A 312 8.41 13.75 -4.89
N ALA A 313 7.96 12.50 -4.99
CA ALA A 313 6.61 12.20 -5.46
C ALA A 313 5.54 12.85 -4.57
N VAL A 314 5.70 12.77 -3.24
CA VAL A 314 4.78 13.41 -2.28
C VAL A 314 4.80 14.93 -2.41
N LEU A 315 5.97 15.55 -2.59
CA LEU A 315 6.11 17.00 -2.75
C LEU A 315 5.54 17.48 -4.09
N VAL A 316 5.70 16.71 -5.17
CA VAL A 316 5.16 17.05 -6.49
C VAL A 316 3.63 16.98 -6.49
N LEU A 317 3.05 15.90 -5.95
CA LEU A 317 1.59 15.73 -5.89
C LEU A 317 0.93 16.64 -4.83
N GLY A 318 1.51 16.68 -3.63
CA GLY A 318 0.92 17.35 -2.47
C GLY A 318 1.39 18.80 -2.23
N ARG A 319 2.48 19.26 -2.87
CA ARG A 319 3.06 20.59 -2.67
C ARG A 319 3.30 20.89 -1.18
N TRP A 320 2.76 22.00 -0.67
CA TRP A 320 2.81 22.36 0.75
C TRP A 320 2.11 21.34 1.66
N GLN A 321 1.05 20.70 1.18
CA GLN A 321 0.39 19.64 1.94
C GLN A 321 1.29 18.39 2.01
N GLY A 322 2.01 18.10 0.92
CA GLY A 322 3.03 17.05 0.89
C GLY A 322 4.16 17.30 1.89
N LEU A 323 4.64 18.54 2.00
CA LEU A 323 5.68 18.88 2.99
C LEU A 323 5.19 18.68 4.44
N LYS A 324 3.96 19.08 4.74
CA LYS A 324 3.36 18.82 6.06
C LYS A 324 3.22 17.33 6.35
N ALA A 325 2.83 16.54 5.35
CA ALA A 325 2.72 15.08 5.49
C ALA A 325 4.09 14.43 5.76
N LEU A 326 5.16 14.85 5.07
CA LEU A 326 6.52 14.38 5.35
C LEU A 326 6.99 14.81 6.75
N GLY A 327 6.74 16.07 7.14
CA GLY A 327 7.05 16.55 8.48
C GLY A 327 6.31 15.79 9.59
N ALA A 328 5.04 15.46 9.35
CA ALA A 328 4.24 14.63 10.23
C ALA A 328 4.79 13.19 10.33
N LEU A 329 5.22 12.60 9.22
CA LEU A 329 5.86 11.29 9.21
C LEU A 329 7.15 11.29 10.05
N VAL A 330 8.01 12.28 9.87
CA VAL A 330 9.23 12.45 10.67
C VAL A 330 8.90 12.63 12.15
N LEU A 331 7.88 13.42 12.48
CA LEU A 331 7.43 13.60 13.85
C LEU A 331 6.93 12.30 14.48
N SER A 332 6.16 11.49 13.75
CA SER A 332 5.71 10.17 14.21
C SER A 332 6.90 9.27 14.52
N PHE A 333 7.88 9.18 13.61
CA PHE A 333 9.11 8.42 13.86
C PHE A 333 9.90 8.97 15.04
N ALA A 334 9.98 10.29 15.21
CA ALA A 334 10.65 10.90 16.36
C ALA A 334 9.98 10.52 17.68
N VAL A 335 8.65 10.52 17.77
CA VAL A 335 7.95 10.06 18.99
C VAL A 335 8.18 8.56 19.24
N LEU A 336 8.18 7.74 18.18
CA LEU A 336 8.45 6.31 18.32
C LEU A 336 9.89 6.03 18.79
N LEU A 337 10.88 6.68 18.18
CA LEU A 337 12.30 6.41 18.43
C LEU A 337 12.85 7.11 19.66
N LEU A 338 12.35 8.30 20.01
CA LEU A 338 12.87 9.11 21.12
C LEU A 338 12.05 9.00 22.40
N PHE A 339 10.84 8.41 22.34
CA PHE A 339 9.99 8.22 23.50
C PHE A 339 9.49 6.77 23.64
N VAL A 340 8.73 6.25 22.67
CA VAL A 340 8.06 4.95 22.83
C VAL A 340 9.05 3.81 23.03
N LEU A 341 10.03 3.66 22.12
CA LEU A 341 11.02 2.60 22.20
C LEU A 341 11.91 2.74 23.45
N PRO A 342 12.53 3.91 23.73
CA PRO A 342 13.31 4.11 24.94
C PRO A 342 12.54 3.84 26.24
N ALA A 343 11.28 4.26 26.34
CA ALA A 343 10.45 4.03 27.54
C ALA A 343 10.17 2.53 27.76
N ILE A 344 9.83 1.79 26.68
CA ILE A 344 9.63 0.33 26.76
C ILE A 344 10.93 -0.37 27.18
N LEU A 345 12.07 0.03 26.62
CA LEU A 345 13.38 -0.52 26.97
C LEU A 345 13.77 -0.19 28.42
N ALA A 346 13.31 0.93 28.96
CA ALA A 346 13.48 1.27 30.38
C ALA A 346 12.57 0.46 31.33
N GLY A 347 11.72 -0.44 30.79
CA GLY A 347 10.84 -1.32 31.56
C GLY A 347 9.46 -0.73 31.86
N GLU A 348 9.10 0.42 31.27
CA GLU A 348 7.76 0.98 31.41
C GLU A 348 6.68 0.09 30.79
N ASN A 349 5.44 0.23 31.25
CA ASN A 349 4.33 -0.55 30.72
C ASN A 349 4.12 -0.24 29.23
N PRO A 350 4.32 -1.21 28.30
CA PRO A 350 4.30 -0.90 26.88
C PRO A 350 2.95 -0.39 26.38
N LEU A 351 1.85 -0.87 26.95
CA LEU A 351 0.51 -0.44 26.57
C LEU A 351 0.26 1.03 26.96
N LEU A 352 0.65 1.45 28.17
CA LEU A 352 0.51 2.84 28.60
C LEU A 352 1.39 3.78 27.78
N VAL A 353 2.64 3.37 27.51
CA VAL A 353 3.57 4.11 26.64
C VAL A 353 2.98 4.26 25.24
N ALA A 354 2.41 3.20 24.68
CA ALA A 354 1.77 3.24 23.37
C ALA A 354 0.53 4.14 23.34
N ILE A 355 -0.30 4.14 24.38
CA ILE A 355 -1.47 5.05 24.46
C ILE A 355 -1.01 6.51 24.52
N ALA A 356 0.00 6.83 25.34
CA ALA A 356 0.56 8.18 25.41
C ALA A 356 1.20 8.60 24.08
N GLY A 357 2.05 7.74 23.50
CA GLY A 357 2.74 7.98 22.24
C GLY A 357 1.77 8.12 21.07
N ALA A 358 0.82 7.19 20.92
CA ALA A 358 -0.23 7.26 19.91
C ALA A 358 -1.09 8.52 20.08
N GLY A 359 -1.41 8.90 21.32
CA GLY A 359 -2.13 10.14 21.61
C GLY A 359 -1.37 11.38 21.14
N VAL A 360 -0.08 11.49 21.51
CA VAL A 360 0.78 12.60 21.09
C VAL A 360 0.91 12.64 19.57
N ILE A 361 1.19 11.49 18.93
CA ILE A 361 1.28 11.39 17.47
C ILE A 361 -0.04 11.84 16.84
N MET A 362 -1.17 11.29 17.26
CA MET A 362 -2.50 11.63 16.74
C MET A 362 -2.76 13.14 16.82
N PHE A 363 -2.61 13.75 18.00
CA PHE A 363 -2.88 15.18 18.17
C PHE A 363 -1.90 16.04 17.37
N ALA A 364 -0.61 15.74 17.43
CA ALA A 364 0.40 16.56 16.76
C ALA A 364 0.30 16.44 15.24
N VAL A 365 0.17 15.23 14.70
CA VAL A 365 0.10 14.97 13.26
C VAL A 365 -1.17 15.56 12.66
N LEU A 366 -2.36 15.23 13.18
CA LEU A 366 -3.64 15.69 12.61
C LEU A 366 -3.72 17.23 12.53
N TYR A 367 -3.31 17.92 13.60
CA TYR A 367 -3.36 19.37 13.62
C TYR A 367 -2.23 20.02 12.81
N LEU A 368 -1.07 19.38 12.68
CA LEU A 368 0.01 19.84 11.81
C LEU A 368 -0.40 19.75 10.33
N THR A 369 -1.00 18.63 9.92
CA THR A 369 -1.36 18.36 8.52
C THR A 369 -2.63 19.08 8.09
N HIS A 370 -3.70 19.06 8.90
CA HIS A 370 -5.01 19.59 8.52
C HIS A 370 -5.35 20.94 9.15
N GLY A 371 -4.54 21.43 10.09
CA GLY A 371 -4.76 22.68 10.80
C GLY A 371 -5.86 22.59 11.87
N LEU A 372 -5.95 23.63 12.71
CA LEU A 372 -6.94 23.73 13.78
C LEU A 372 -8.32 24.07 13.20
N SER A 373 -9.20 23.08 13.10
CA SER A 373 -10.57 23.27 12.61
C SER A 373 -11.55 22.31 13.28
N ALA A 374 -12.85 22.63 13.27
CA ALA A 374 -13.88 21.71 13.75
C ALA A 374 -13.91 20.40 12.94
N ARG A 375 -13.56 20.47 11.65
CA ARG A 375 -13.35 19.29 10.80
C ARG A 375 -12.23 18.42 11.38
N THR A 376 -11.03 18.96 11.58
CA THR A 376 -9.89 18.21 12.14
C THR A 376 -10.20 17.65 13.53
N SER A 377 -10.77 18.45 14.42
CA SER A 377 -11.20 18.00 15.75
C SER A 377 -12.23 16.88 15.70
N THR A 378 -13.11 16.87 14.71
CA THR A 378 -14.10 15.80 14.53
C THR A 378 -13.43 14.49 14.08
N ALA A 379 -12.44 14.58 13.20
CA ALA A 379 -11.62 13.42 12.82
C ALA A 379 -10.90 12.84 14.04
N VAL A 380 -10.26 13.68 14.85
CA VAL A 380 -9.61 13.27 16.12
C VAL A 380 -10.57 12.51 17.04
N LEU A 381 -11.80 13.01 17.22
CA LEU A 381 -12.81 12.32 18.03
C LEU A 381 -13.19 10.95 17.47
N GLY A 382 -13.35 10.86 16.14
CA GLY A 382 -13.55 9.58 15.45
C GLY A 382 -12.42 8.61 15.73
N THR A 383 -11.17 9.05 15.57
CA THR A 383 -9.96 8.25 15.83
C THR A 383 -9.89 7.77 17.27
N MET A 384 -10.19 8.64 18.25
CA MET A 384 -10.17 8.27 19.66
C MET A 384 -11.20 7.19 20.00
N VAL A 385 -12.43 7.31 19.51
CA VAL A 385 -13.48 6.31 19.75
C VAL A 385 -13.09 4.97 19.12
N SER A 386 -12.58 5.01 17.88
CA SER A 386 -12.12 3.80 17.19
C SER A 386 -10.90 3.15 17.84
N LEU A 387 -9.90 3.92 18.25
CA LEU A 387 -8.74 3.40 18.97
C LEU A 387 -9.13 2.80 20.32
N THR A 388 -10.08 3.43 21.02
CA THR A 388 -10.61 2.88 22.28
C THR A 388 -11.28 1.53 22.02
N LEU A 389 -12.11 1.43 20.97
CA LEU A 389 -12.74 0.17 20.58
C LEU A 389 -11.69 -0.89 20.23
N ILE A 390 -10.68 -0.53 19.44
CA ILE A 390 -9.57 -1.43 19.08
C ILE A 390 -8.84 -1.91 20.33
N GLY A 391 -8.43 -1.00 21.22
CA GLY A 391 -7.73 -1.37 22.45
C GLY A 391 -8.55 -2.31 23.34
N VAL A 392 -9.85 -2.05 23.50
CA VAL A 392 -10.75 -2.93 24.26
C VAL A 392 -10.88 -4.30 23.59
N LEU A 393 -11.15 -4.34 22.28
CA LEU A 393 -11.26 -5.61 21.55
C LEU A 393 -9.94 -6.38 21.57
N SER A 394 -8.80 -5.70 21.41
CA SER A 394 -7.47 -6.32 21.49
C SER A 394 -7.23 -6.93 22.86
N ALA A 395 -7.55 -6.23 23.94
CA ALA A 395 -7.40 -6.76 25.29
C ALA A 395 -8.30 -7.99 25.53
N VAL A 396 -9.57 -7.91 25.11
CA VAL A 396 -10.56 -9.00 25.24
C VAL A 396 -10.14 -10.23 24.43
N PHE A 397 -9.85 -10.06 23.15
CA PHE A 397 -9.50 -11.18 22.27
C PHE A 397 -8.11 -11.74 22.57
N SER A 398 -7.14 -10.92 22.97
CA SER A 398 -5.86 -11.40 23.50
C SER A 398 -6.06 -12.28 24.74
N ALA A 399 -7.00 -11.92 25.63
CA ALA A 399 -7.33 -12.73 26.80
C ALA A 399 -8.01 -14.04 26.39
N ALA A 400 -9.04 -13.94 25.54
CA ALA A 400 -9.84 -15.08 25.11
C ALA A 400 -9.04 -16.12 24.31
N THR A 401 -7.99 -15.68 23.61
CA THR A 401 -7.09 -16.55 22.83
C THR A 401 -5.81 -16.93 23.57
N ASN A 402 -5.66 -16.53 24.84
CA ASN A 402 -4.46 -16.76 25.66
C ASN A 402 -3.16 -16.29 24.99
N LEU A 403 -3.21 -15.19 24.23
CA LEU A 403 -2.02 -14.62 23.61
C LEU A 403 -1.12 -13.99 24.67
N THR A 404 0.08 -14.56 24.82
CA THR A 404 1.10 -14.05 25.75
C THR A 404 1.96 -12.95 25.13
N GLY A 405 1.96 -12.84 23.80
CA GLY A 405 2.82 -11.91 23.05
C GLY A 405 4.31 -12.31 23.03
N LEU A 406 4.65 -13.51 23.49
CA LEU A 406 6.02 -14.05 23.51
C LEU A 406 6.32 -14.85 22.24
N ASP A 407 6.42 -14.19 21.08
CA ASP A 407 6.91 -14.83 19.86
C ASP A 407 8.44 -15.01 19.87
N ASP A 408 8.99 -15.67 18.86
CA ASP A 408 10.43 -15.98 18.79
C ASP A 408 11.31 -14.72 18.84
N GLN A 409 10.86 -13.62 18.22
CA GLN A 409 11.56 -12.34 18.22
C GLN A 409 11.53 -11.70 19.61
N THR A 410 10.36 -11.71 20.25
CA THR A 410 10.19 -11.15 21.60
C THR A 410 10.93 -11.97 22.65
N ALA A 411 10.96 -13.30 22.52
CA ALA A 411 11.77 -14.16 23.38
C ALA A 411 13.27 -13.86 23.26
N THR A 412 13.75 -13.65 22.02
CA THR A 412 15.14 -13.24 21.75
C THR A 412 15.45 -11.87 22.37
N LEU A 413 14.53 -10.92 22.26
CA LEU A 413 14.62 -9.60 22.89
C LEU A 413 14.71 -9.70 24.43
N LEU A 414 13.87 -10.51 25.07
CA LEU A 414 13.94 -10.71 26.52
C LEU A 414 15.28 -11.33 26.95
N GLY A 415 15.78 -12.27 26.15
CA GLY A 415 17.10 -12.87 26.37
C GLY A 415 18.25 -11.85 26.30
N SER A 416 18.16 -10.86 25.41
CA SER A 416 19.21 -9.84 25.24
C SER A 416 19.13 -8.70 26.26
N LEU A 417 17.94 -8.33 26.71
CA LEU A 417 17.74 -7.27 27.70
C LEU A 417 18.16 -7.68 29.12
N GLY A 418 18.05 -8.97 29.45
CA GLY A 418 18.38 -9.49 30.79
C GLY A 418 17.38 -9.10 31.88
N HIS A 419 16.29 -8.41 31.55
CA HIS A 419 15.15 -8.14 32.43
C HIS A 419 13.82 -8.38 31.71
N GLY A 420 12.75 -8.58 32.47
CA GLY A 420 11.41 -8.81 31.92
C GLY A 420 10.79 -7.54 31.33
N ILE A 421 10.08 -7.70 30.21
CA ILE A 421 9.12 -6.72 29.66
C ILE A 421 7.75 -7.41 29.61
N ASP A 422 6.68 -6.65 29.83
CA ASP A 422 5.31 -7.14 29.61
C ASP A 422 5.07 -7.40 28.11
N THR A 423 5.31 -8.63 27.68
CA THR A 423 5.20 -9.08 26.27
C THR A 423 3.78 -8.98 25.74
N ARG A 424 2.78 -9.19 26.61
CA ARG A 424 1.38 -9.04 26.24
C ARG A 424 1.03 -7.56 26.07
N GLY A 425 1.50 -6.71 26.98
CA GLY A 425 1.46 -5.26 26.82
C GLY A 425 2.12 -4.79 25.54
N LEU A 426 3.27 -5.38 25.16
CA LEU A 426 3.99 -5.07 23.92
C LEU A 426 3.18 -5.46 22.67
N LEU A 427 2.52 -6.62 22.69
CA LEU A 427 1.57 -7.00 21.63
C LEU A 427 0.43 -5.98 21.50
N LEU A 428 -0.20 -5.60 22.61
CA LEU A 428 -1.30 -4.63 22.61
C LEU A 428 -0.83 -3.25 22.14
N ALA A 429 0.36 -2.82 22.56
CA ALA A 429 1.02 -1.60 22.12
C ALA A 429 1.21 -1.57 20.60
N GLY A 430 1.72 -2.65 20.02
CA GLY A 430 1.88 -2.80 18.58
C GLY A 430 0.55 -2.71 17.83
N ILE A 431 -0.53 -3.28 18.37
CA ILE A 431 -1.86 -3.18 17.75
C ILE A 431 -2.38 -1.72 17.79
N VAL A 432 -2.23 -1.01 18.90
CA VAL A 432 -2.67 0.39 19.05
C VAL A 432 -1.91 1.32 18.10
N ILE A 433 -0.57 1.22 18.08
CA ILE A 433 0.29 2.06 17.22
C ILE A 433 0.03 1.76 15.75
N GLY A 434 -0.06 0.47 15.38
CA GLY A 434 -0.36 0.06 14.00
C GLY A 434 -1.74 0.52 13.53
N ALA A 435 -2.75 0.48 14.41
CA ALA A 435 -4.10 0.94 14.08
C ALA A 435 -4.21 2.45 13.89
N LEU A 436 -3.45 3.26 14.64
CA LEU A 436 -3.49 4.72 14.54
C LEU A 436 -3.22 5.21 13.11
N GLY A 437 -2.22 4.64 12.44
CA GLY A 437 -1.83 5.06 11.09
C GLY A 437 -2.93 4.87 10.05
N VAL A 438 -3.67 3.76 10.13
CA VAL A 438 -4.79 3.48 9.21
C VAL A 438 -6.03 4.29 9.57
N LEU A 439 -6.27 4.56 10.86
CA LEU A 439 -7.42 5.33 11.32
C LEU A 439 -7.33 6.82 10.96
N ASP A 440 -6.13 7.40 10.94
CA ASP A 440 -5.95 8.81 10.56
C ASP A 440 -6.50 9.08 9.15
N ASP A 441 -6.12 8.24 8.17
CA ASP A 441 -6.59 8.35 6.79
C ASP A 441 -8.11 8.25 6.68
N VAL A 442 -8.71 7.24 7.32
CA VAL A 442 -10.16 7.01 7.21
C VAL A 442 -10.96 8.10 7.89
N THR A 443 -10.58 8.50 9.10
CA THR A 443 -11.36 9.50 9.87
C THR A 443 -11.28 10.88 9.23
N VAL A 444 -10.11 11.29 8.74
CA VAL A 444 -9.93 12.53 8.00
C VAL A 444 -10.72 12.52 6.69
N THR A 445 -10.63 11.44 5.93
CA THR A 445 -11.35 11.30 4.66
C THR A 445 -12.86 11.33 4.85
N GLN A 446 -13.38 10.60 5.85
CA GLN A 446 -14.81 10.61 6.17
C GLN A 446 -15.28 11.98 6.61
N THR A 447 -14.53 12.64 7.48
CA THR A 447 -14.90 13.97 7.96
C THR A 447 -14.87 14.98 6.82
N SER A 448 -13.88 14.91 5.94
CA SER A 448 -13.80 15.77 4.75
C SER A 448 -14.99 15.53 3.81
N ALA A 449 -15.35 14.27 3.53
CA ALA A 449 -16.51 13.96 2.69
C ALA A 449 -17.82 14.55 3.24
N VAL A 450 -18.06 14.46 4.55
CA VAL A 450 -19.25 15.04 5.18
C VAL A 450 -19.26 16.57 5.08
N TRP A 451 -18.11 17.23 5.25
CA TRP A 451 -18.01 18.68 5.09
C TRP A 451 -18.23 19.13 3.63
N GLU A 452 -17.72 18.38 2.66
CA GLU A 452 -17.96 18.66 1.24
C GLU A 452 -19.44 18.45 0.86
N LEU A 453 -20.10 17.42 1.38
CA LEU A 453 -21.55 17.22 1.21
C LEU A 453 -22.36 18.38 1.80
N ARG A 454 -21.98 18.86 2.99
CA ARG A 454 -22.61 20.01 3.65
C ARG A 454 -22.37 21.31 2.88
N ALA A 455 -21.17 21.50 2.34
CA ALA A 455 -20.84 22.67 1.53
C ALA A 455 -21.61 22.68 0.20
N ALA A 456 -21.78 21.50 -0.43
CA ALA A 456 -22.55 21.36 -1.66
C ALA A 456 -24.06 21.62 -1.46
N ASN A 457 -24.62 21.20 -0.33
CA ASN A 457 -26.02 21.50 0.00
C ASN A 457 -26.21 21.84 1.51
N PRO A 458 -26.20 23.13 1.84
CA PRO A 458 -26.48 23.64 3.18
C PRO A 458 -27.85 23.32 3.78
N ALA A 459 -28.82 22.87 2.99
CA ALA A 459 -30.15 22.51 3.48
C ALA A 459 -30.18 21.10 4.10
N LEU A 460 -29.17 20.26 3.81
CA LEU A 460 -29.16 18.87 4.27
C LEU A 460 -29.13 18.78 5.80
N GLY A 461 -30.08 18.03 6.36
CA GLY A 461 -30.12 17.72 7.79
C GLY A 461 -29.04 16.69 8.17
N TRP A 462 -28.79 16.53 9.48
CA TRP A 462 -27.74 15.63 9.97
C TRP A 462 -27.98 14.17 9.57
N ARG A 463 -29.24 13.73 9.47
CA ARG A 463 -29.61 12.37 9.05
C ARG A 463 -29.28 12.13 7.58
N GLU A 464 -29.53 13.12 6.73
CA GLU A 464 -29.27 13.04 5.29
C GLU A 464 -27.77 13.06 5.02
N LEU A 465 -27.02 13.91 5.72
CA LEU A 465 -25.55 13.92 5.69
C LEU A 465 -24.96 12.61 6.19
N TYR A 466 -25.51 12.06 7.29
CA TYR A 466 -25.08 10.76 7.79
C TYR A 466 -25.33 9.65 6.76
N ALA A 467 -26.52 9.58 6.18
CA ALA A 467 -26.85 8.57 5.19
C ALA A 467 -26.00 8.70 3.92
N ALA A 468 -25.74 9.93 3.46
CA ALA A 468 -24.90 10.20 2.29
C ALA A 468 -23.43 9.90 2.55
N GLY A 469 -22.87 10.38 3.67
CA GLY A 469 -21.50 10.10 4.08
C GLY A 469 -21.27 8.61 4.30
N LEU A 470 -22.22 7.89 4.91
CA LEU A 470 -22.11 6.45 5.15
C LEU A 470 -22.12 5.63 3.84
N ARG A 471 -22.81 6.11 2.79
CA ARG A 471 -22.72 5.45 1.46
C ARG A 471 -21.31 5.56 0.90
N ILE A 472 -20.72 6.76 0.91
CA ILE A 472 -19.33 6.99 0.49
C ILE A 472 -18.38 6.13 1.33
N GLY A 473 -18.51 6.21 2.66
CA GLY A 473 -17.65 5.48 3.57
C GLY A 473 -17.71 3.95 3.42
N ARG A 474 -18.87 3.38 3.09
CA ARG A 474 -19.01 1.93 2.86
C ARG A 474 -18.16 1.47 1.66
N ASP A 475 -18.14 2.24 0.58
CA ASP A 475 -17.36 1.90 -0.61
C ASP A 475 -15.86 1.98 -0.31
N HIS A 476 -15.43 3.01 0.43
CA HIS A 476 -14.03 3.15 0.86
C HIS A 476 -13.59 2.03 1.82
N VAL A 477 -14.41 1.69 2.83
CA VAL A 477 -14.08 0.64 3.81
C VAL A 477 -13.92 -0.73 3.16
N SER A 478 -14.79 -1.08 2.20
CA SER A 478 -14.68 -2.36 1.51
C SER A 478 -13.33 -2.49 0.78
N SER A 479 -12.84 -1.40 0.18
CA SER A 479 -11.53 -1.39 -0.45
C SER A 479 -10.40 -1.41 0.58
N ALA A 480 -10.50 -0.62 1.66
CA ALA A 480 -9.44 -0.48 2.66
C ALA A 480 -9.21 -1.79 3.45
N VAL A 481 -10.29 -2.49 3.83
CA VAL A 481 -10.19 -3.79 4.51
C VAL A 481 -9.49 -4.82 3.63
N ASN A 482 -9.84 -4.90 2.34
CA ASN A 482 -9.19 -5.84 1.43
C ASN A 482 -7.68 -5.53 1.27
N THR A 483 -7.31 -4.26 1.15
CA THR A 483 -5.91 -3.84 1.10
C THR A 483 -5.16 -4.24 2.36
N LEU A 484 -5.74 -4.02 3.54
CA LEU A 484 -5.11 -4.38 4.82
C LEU A 484 -4.89 -5.89 4.92
N VAL A 485 -5.91 -6.69 4.63
CA VAL A 485 -5.83 -8.16 4.68
C VAL A 485 -4.78 -8.68 3.69
N MET A 486 -4.75 -8.16 2.46
CA MET A 486 -3.77 -8.57 1.46
C MET A 486 -2.34 -8.16 1.82
N ALA A 487 -2.14 -7.00 2.45
CA ALA A 487 -0.83 -6.58 2.94
C ALA A 487 -0.28 -7.52 4.02
N TYR A 488 -1.11 -7.88 5.02
CA TYR A 488 -0.72 -8.82 6.07
C TYR A 488 -0.54 -10.25 5.53
N ALA A 489 -1.43 -10.72 4.65
CA ALA A 489 -1.28 -12.01 3.99
C ALA A 489 0.03 -12.07 3.17
N GLY A 490 0.37 -10.98 2.47
CA GLY A 490 1.62 -10.80 1.74
C GLY A 490 2.85 -10.90 2.65
N ALA A 491 2.83 -10.23 3.80
CA ALA A 491 3.90 -10.30 4.79
C ALA A 491 4.02 -11.71 5.43
N ALA A 492 2.90 -12.43 5.56
CA ALA A 492 2.85 -13.77 6.14
C ALA A 492 3.16 -14.91 5.15
N LEU A 493 3.42 -14.61 3.86
CA LEU A 493 3.66 -15.62 2.82
C LEU A 493 4.73 -16.66 3.19
N PRO A 494 5.90 -16.30 3.77
CA PRO A 494 6.90 -17.30 4.14
C PRO A 494 6.38 -18.33 5.15
N VAL A 495 5.59 -17.90 6.13
CA VAL A 495 5.03 -18.79 7.14
C VAL A 495 3.92 -19.67 6.55
N LEU A 496 3.10 -19.12 5.64
CA LEU A 496 2.10 -19.91 4.91
C LEU A 496 2.75 -20.99 4.03
N LEU A 497 3.88 -20.66 3.38
CA LEU A 497 4.63 -21.63 2.58
C LEU A 497 5.28 -22.71 3.46
N TYR A 498 5.89 -22.32 4.58
CA TYR A 498 6.46 -23.26 5.55
C TYR A 498 5.39 -24.22 6.10
N SER A 499 4.19 -23.72 6.40
CA SER A 499 3.04 -24.55 6.78
C SER A 499 2.64 -25.53 5.67
N SER A 500 2.65 -25.09 4.41
CA SER A 500 2.30 -25.95 3.28
C SER A 500 3.31 -27.08 3.06
N LEU A 501 4.58 -26.86 3.41
CA LEU A 501 5.66 -27.84 3.23
C LEU A 501 5.78 -28.81 4.42
N SER A 502 5.52 -28.34 5.63
CA SER A 502 5.72 -29.11 6.86
C SER A 502 4.69 -30.24 7.08
N GLY A 503 3.63 -30.31 6.26
CA GLY A 503 2.56 -31.31 6.42
C GLY A 503 1.71 -31.13 7.69
N VAL A 504 2.00 -30.08 8.48
CA VAL A 504 1.25 -29.69 9.66
C VAL A 504 -0.11 -29.14 9.21
N GLY A 505 -1.20 -29.67 9.77
CA GLY A 505 -2.54 -29.21 9.42
C GLY A 505 -2.70 -27.71 9.67
N LEU A 506 -3.38 -27.01 8.75
CA LEU A 506 -3.59 -25.55 8.82
C LEU A 506 -4.10 -25.07 10.19
N GLY A 507 -4.96 -25.85 10.85
CA GLY A 507 -5.48 -25.51 12.18
C GLY A 507 -4.39 -25.38 13.25
N THR A 508 -3.37 -26.24 13.22
CA THR A 508 -2.25 -26.19 14.19
C THR A 508 -1.38 -24.96 13.95
N VAL A 509 -1.14 -24.60 12.69
CA VAL A 509 -0.37 -23.38 12.36
C VAL A 509 -1.15 -22.12 12.70
N LEU A 510 -2.43 -22.07 12.35
CA LEU A 510 -3.29 -20.93 12.69
C LEU A 510 -3.45 -20.72 14.21
N GLY A 511 -3.35 -21.80 14.98
CA GLY A 511 -3.37 -21.76 16.45
C GLY A 511 -2.02 -21.44 17.11
N SER A 512 -0.92 -21.37 16.34
CA SER A 512 0.39 -20.99 16.88
C SER A 512 0.39 -19.53 17.33
N GLN A 513 1.16 -19.21 18.38
CA GLN A 513 1.19 -17.85 18.95
C GLN A 513 1.50 -16.77 17.90
N THR A 514 2.54 -17.00 17.08
CA THR A 514 3.00 -16.06 16.05
C THR A 514 1.93 -15.78 15.01
N ILE A 515 1.14 -16.78 14.60
CA ILE A 515 0.09 -16.59 13.59
C ILE A 515 -1.22 -16.09 14.22
N ALA A 516 -1.61 -16.65 15.37
CA ALA A 516 -2.82 -16.25 16.07
C ALA A 516 -2.78 -14.76 16.46
N GLN A 517 -1.62 -14.24 16.88
CA GLN A 517 -1.49 -12.81 17.18
C GLN A 517 -1.66 -11.92 15.94
N GLU A 518 -1.15 -12.32 14.77
CA GLU A 518 -1.33 -11.56 13.52
C GLU A 518 -2.79 -11.59 13.06
N ILE A 519 -3.47 -12.73 13.23
CA ILE A 519 -4.90 -12.85 12.93
C ILE A 519 -5.71 -11.92 13.85
N VAL A 520 -5.45 -11.94 15.16
CA VAL A 520 -6.14 -11.06 16.11
C VAL A 520 -5.84 -9.59 15.79
N ARG A 521 -4.58 -9.22 15.52
CA ARG A 521 -4.19 -7.86 15.11
C ARG A 521 -4.94 -7.41 13.86
N THR A 522 -4.98 -8.26 12.82
CA THR A 522 -5.63 -7.95 11.54
C THR A 522 -7.15 -7.82 11.68
N LEU A 523 -7.79 -8.77 12.38
CA LEU A 523 -9.25 -8.77 12.56
C LEU A 523 -9.72 -7.64 13.45
N VAL A 524 -9.06 -7.42 14.60
CA VAL A 524 -9.42 -6.33 15.51
C VAL A 524 -9.18 -4.97 14.85
N GLY A 525 -8.04 -4.80 14.16
CA GLY A 525 -7.76 -3.60 13.38
C GLY A 525 -8.83 -3.35 12.31
N SER A 526 -9.24 -4.39 11.57
CA SER A 526 -10.29 -4.29 10.54
C SER A 526 -11.66 -3.96 11.14
N ILE A 527 -12.04 -4.54 12.28
CA ILE A 527 -13.29 -4.21 12.98
C ILE A 527 -13.28 -2.74 13.42
N GLY A 528 -12.16 -2.29 13.99
CA GLY A 528 -11.99 -0.89 14.37
C GLY A 528 -12.08 0.08 13.19
N LEU A 529 -11.51 -0.29 12.04
CA LEU A 529 -11.59 0.46 10.79
C LEU A 529 -13.04 0.55 10.27
N VAL A 530 -13.74 -0.59 10.23
CA VAL A 530 -15.15 -0.65 9.81
C VAL A 530 -16.03 0.18 10.75
N ALA A 531 -15.76 0.17 12.05
CA ALA A 531 -16.48 0.96 13.05
C ALA A 531 -16.14 2.46 12.97
N ALA A 532 -14.93 2.83 12.55
CA ALA A 532 -14.50 4.22 12.43
C ALA A 532 -15.36 5.03 11.48
N VAL A 533 -15.82 4.42 10.38
CA VAL A 533 -16.63 5.11 9.38
C VAL A 533 -18.00 5.56 9.92
N PRO A 534 -18.88 4.69 10.43
CA PRO A 534 -20.17 5.13 10.96
C PRO A 534 -20.01 6.08 12.16
N VAL A 535 -19.04 5.82 13.05
CA VAL A 535 -18.78 6.68 14.21
C VAL A 535 -18.38 8.09 13.76
N THR A 536 -17.36 8.19 12.91
CA THR A 536 -16.83 9.48 12.45
C THR A 536 -17.88 10.21 11.61
N THR A 537 -18.61 9.51 10.74
CA THR A 537 -19.68 10.11 9.93
C THR A 537 -20.79 10.67 10.82
N ALA A 538 -21.16 9.98 11.90
CA ALA A 538 -22.18 10.47 12.83
C ALA A 538 -21.72 11.75 13.56
N VAL A 539 -20.50 11.75 14.10
CA VAL A 539 -19.94 12.94 14.77
C VAL A 539 -19.81 14.09 13.77
N ALA A 540 -19.30 13.82 12.57
CA ALA A 540 -19.15 14.80 11.50
C ALA A 540 -20.48 15.43 11.10
N ALA A 541 -21.53 14.63 10.89
CA ALA A 541 -22.84 15.14 10.51
C ALA A 541 -23.47 16.01 11.61
N LEU A 542 -23.29 15.64 12.88
CA LEU A 542 -23.78 16.41 14.02
C LEU A 542 -23.04 17.75 14.20
N VAL A 543 -21.74 17.78 13.91
CA VAL A 543 -20.91 18.99 14.01
C VAL A 543 -21.13 19.90 12.80
N ALA A 544 -21.11 19.36 11.58
CA ALA A 544 -21.22 20.12 10.34
C ALA A 544 -22.55 20.87 10.19
N VAL A 545 -23.68 20.31 10.68
CA VAL A 545 -24.99 21.01 10.65
C VAL A 545 -25.05 22.20 11.59
N ARG A 546 -24.20 22.22 12.62
CA ARG A 546 -24.11 23.33 13.58
C ARG A 546 -23.17 24.44 13.10
N GLU A 547 -22.54 24.28 11.93
CA GLU A 547 -21.80 25.35 11.28
C GLU A 547 -22.75 26.23 10.45
N PRO A 548 -22.65 27.57 10.58
CA PRO A 548 -23.41 28.46 9.72
C PRO A 548 -23.00 28.20 8.28
N ALA A 549 -23.99 27.89 7.44
CA ALA A 549 -23.78 27.82 6.01
C ALA A 549 -23.29 29.18 5.52
N LEU A 550 -22.26 29.19 4.67
CA LEU A 550 -21.95 30.38 3.88
C LEU A 550 -23.21 30.69 3.06
N GLU A 551 -23.89 31.79 3.38
CA GLU A 551 -24.79 32.38 2.39
C GLU A 551 -23.94 32.67 1.15
N PRO A 552 -24.34 32.16 -0.04
CA PRO A 552 -23.73 32.63 -1.26
C PRO A 552 -23.87 34.14 -1.25
N ALA A 553 -22.75 34.88 -1.37
CA ALA A 553 -22.79 36.32 -1.52
C ALA A 553 -23.69 36.63 -2.71
N LEU A 554 -24.95 36.99 -2.43
CA LEU A 554 -25.83 37.58 -3.42
C LEU A 554 -25.08 38.80 -3.92
N SER A 555 -24.65 38.75 -5.18
CA SER A 555 -24.10 39.91 -5.86
C SER A 555 -25.07 41.07 -5.61
N PRO A 556 -24.60 42.24 -5.15
CA PRO A 556 -25.50 43.36 -4.89
C PRO A 556 -26.29 43.62 -6.17
N ALA A 557 -27.59 43.38 -6.09
CA ALA A 557 -28.51 43.65 -7.18
C ALA A 557 -28.27 45.09 -7.60
N THR A 558 -27.92 45.28 -8.86
CA THR A 558 -27.90 46.59 -9.49
C THR A 558 -29.29 47.20 -9.31
N GLN A 559 -29.45 48.06 -8.31
CA GLN A 559 -30.54 49.03 -8.27
C GLN A 559 -30.33 49.94 -9.48
N ARG A 560 -30.94 49.56 -10.61
CA ARG A 560 -31.21 50.50 -11.69
C ARG A 560 -32.36 51.36 -11.22
N THR A 561 -32.03 52.50 -10.62
CA THR A 561 -32.89 53.69 -10.73
C THR A 561 -32.84 54.15 -12.19
N GLY A 562 -33.99 54.13 -12.84
CA GLY A 562 -34.24 54.72 -14.16
C GLY A 562 -35.65 55.27 -14.15
#